data_AF-A0AAQ4D992-F1
#
_entry.id   AF-A0AAQ4D992-F1
#
_cell.length_a   1.000
_cell.length_b   1.000
_cell.length_c   1.000
_cell.angle_alpha   90.00
_cell.angle_beta   90.00
_cell.angle_gamma   90.00
#
_symmetry.space_group_name_H-M   'P 1'
#
loop_
_entity.id
_entity.type
_entity.pdbx_description
1 polymer ?
#
loop_
_entity_poly.entity_id
_entity_poly.type
_entity_poly.pdbx_seq_one_letter_code
_entity_poly.pdbx_strand_id
1 'polypeptide(L)'
;MHCLLICLLGLTLVTASRSEQRKVANHGACKIPLMEYEPRCEAKVPRYFYNTTSRRCEQFRWNGCLKEDVYEKRIDCAMKCNQSETLDICGMPPHPGLCVGQNYNREMKRFFYNSTSRVCQEYSMCENAGAEMEKNSFSTKTLCIFHCSGFPIRNQNNTTKGGKNSPRRQ
;
A
#
# COMPACT_ATOMS: atom_id res chain seq x y z
N MET A 1 -49.62 -4.96 -43.23
CA MET A 1 -49.44 -4.29 -44.53
C MET A 1 -49.56 -2.79 -44.31
N HIS A 2 -48.54 -2.06 -44.77
CA HIS A 2 -48.47 -0.62 -45.04
C HIS A 2 -49.16 0.38 -44.11
N CYS A 3 -48.34 1.23 -43.46
CA CYS A 3 -48.33 2.66 -43.82
C CYS A 3 -47.01 3.31 -43.41
N LEU A 4 -46.03 3.28 -44.33
CA LEU A 4 -44.90 4.20 -44.34
C LEU A 4 -45.41 5.56 -44.81
N LEU A 5 -45.05 6.67 -44.14
CA LEU A 5 -44.15 7.70 -44.68
C LEU A 5 -44.12 8.98 -43.80
N ILE A 6 -42.94 9.22 -43.21
CA ILE A 6 -42.16 10.47 -43.21
C ILE A 6 -42.80 11.76 -42.64
N CYS A 7 -42.41 12.11 -41.41
CA CYS A 7 -42.08 13.50 -41.05
C CYS A 7 -40.65 13.52 -40.51
N LEU A 8 -39.72 13.90 -41.39
CA LEU A 8 -38.35 14.25 -41.05
C LEU A 8 -38.32 15.56 -40.26
N LEU A 9 -37.24 15.71 -39.48
CA LEU A 9 -36.70 16.91 -38.82
C LEU A 9 -36.99 17.04 -37.32
N GLY A 10 -36.13 16.39 -36.55
CA GLY A 10 -35.88 16.70 -35.15
C GLY A 10 -34.54 16.10 -34.74
N LEU A 11 -33.43 16.80 -35.05
CA LEU A 11 -32.10 16.46 -34.56
C LEU A 11 -32.09 16.46 -33.03
N THR A 12 -32.00 15.30 -32.39
CA THR A 12 -31.24 15.15 -31.15
C THR A 12 -30.60 13.77 -31.11
N LEU A 13 -29.39 13.69 -31.68
CA LEU A 13 -28.40 12.72 -31.22
C LEU A 13 -28.06 13.11 -29.77
N VAL A 14 -28.67 12.43 -28.81
CA VAL A 14 -28.01 12.22 -27.52
C VAL A 14 -28.08 10.73 -27.26
N THR A 15 -26.99 10.06 -27.60
CA THR A 15 -26.68 8.74 -27.09
C THR A 15 -26.74 8.84 -25.57
N ALA A 16 -27.74 8.20 -24.96
CA ALA A 16 -27.74 7.97 -23.52
C ALA A 16 -26.65 6.94 -23.23
N SER A 17 -25.40 7.41 -23.12
CA SER A 17 -24.30 6.65 -22.55
C SER A 17 -24.63 6.41 -21.08
N ARG A 18 -25.28 5.28 -20.79
CA ARG A 18 -25.35 4.77 -19.42
C ARG A 18 -23.94 4.35 -19.07
N SER A 19 -23.18 5.31 -18.54
CA SER A 19 -21.87 5.09 -17.96
C SER A 19 -21.99 3.93 -16.98
N GLU A 20 -21.21 2.88 -17.23
CA GLU A 20 -20.90 1.90 -16.20
C GLU A 20 -20.19 2.66 -15.08
N GLN A 21 -20.97 3.11 -14.10
CA GLN A 21 -20.43 3.59 -12.84
C GLN A 21 -19.85 2.38 -12.12
N ARG A 22 -18.60 2.03 -12.49
CA ARG A 22 -17.65 1.45 -11.55
C ARG A 22 -17.67 2.39 -10.34
N LYS A 23 -18.28 1.94 -9.25
CA LYS A 23 -18.11 2.54 -7.94
C LYS A 23 -16.62 2.46 -7.60
N VAL A 24 -15.87 3.49 -7.99
CA VAL A 24 -14.55 3.76 -7.40
C VAL A 24 -14.85 4.00 -5.93
N ALA A 25 -14.33 3.14 -5.06
CA ALA A 25 -14.46 3.29 -3.62
C ALA A 25 -14.01 4.72 -3.26
N ASN A 26 -14.94 5.51 -2.74
CA ASN A 26 -14.66 6.84 -2.24
C ASN A 26 -13.76 6.69 -1.00
N HIS A 27 -12.44 6.73 -1.19
CA HIS A 27 -11.44 6.87 -0.11
C HIS A 27 -11.53 8.31 0.41
N GLY A 28 -12.64 8.61 1.07
CA GLY A 28 -12.90 9.92 1.62
C GLY A 28 -11.82 10.31 2.64
N ALA A 29 -11.03 11.31 2.23
CA ALA A 29 -10.37 12.30 3.08
C ALA A 29 -9.06 11.92 3.79
N CYS A 30 -8.11 11.25 3.14
CA CYS A 30 -6.70 11.44 3.52
C CYS A 30 -6.05 12.44 2.59
N LYS A 31 -5.55 13.54 3.16
CA LYS A 31 -4.86 14.60 2.42
C LYS A 31 -3.36 14.52 2.68
N ILE A 32 -2.57 15.02 1.73
CA ILE A 32 -1.15 15.28 1.98
C ILE A 32 -1.08 16.47 2.94
N PRO A 33 -0.42 16.34 4.11
CA PRO A 33 -0.28 17.45 5.05
C PRO A 33 0.44 18.63 4.39
N LEU A 34 -0.10 19.83 4.53
CA LEU A 34 0.60 21.04 4.13
C LEU A 34 1.76 21.25 5.10
N MET A 35 2.98 21.06 4.62
CA MET A 35 4.21 21.26 5.39
C MET A 35 4.49 22.75 5.51
N GLU A 36 3.67 23.47 6.28
CA GLU A 36 3.93 24.87 6.63
C GLU A 36 5.05 24.94 7.68
N TYR A 37 6.04 25.79 7.41
CA TYR A 37 7.16 25.99 8.33
C TYR A 37 6.67 26.84 9.51
N GLU A 38 6.60 26.24 10.69
CA GLU A 38 6.31 26.94 11.95
C GLU A 38 7.58 26.99 12.82
N PRO A 39 8.14 28.19 13.09
CA PRO A 39 9.40 28.34 13.84
C PRO A 39 9.39 27.75 15.24
N ARG A 40 8.20 27.59 15.85
CA ARG A 40 8.05 27.02 17.20
C ARG A 40 8.06 25.49 17.20
N CYS A 41 8.12 24.86 16.04
CA CYS A 41 7.98 23.43 15.84
C CYS A 41 9.26 22.88 15.24
N GLU A 42 10.17 22.41 16.09
CA GLU A 42 11.51 21.98 15.68
C GLU A 42 11.76 20.48 15.92
N ALA A 43 10.70 19.70 16.14
CA ALA A 43 10.85 18.26 16.32
C ALA A 43 11.40 17.61 15.04
N LYS A 44 12.17 16.53 15.18
CA LYS A 44 12.68 15.72 14.06
C LYS A 44 12.23 14.28 14.20
N VAL A 45 10.92 14.10 14.39
CA VAL A 45 10.32 12.80 14.69
C VAL A 45 9.82 12.16 13.40
N PRO A 46 10.15 10.89 13.10
CA PRO A 46 9.60 10.21 11.95
C PRO A 46 8.10 9.99 12.13
N ARG A 47 7.31 10.38 11.13
CA ARG A 47 5.86 10.13 11.04
C ARG A 47 5.49 9.71 9.63
N TYR A 48 4.24 9.28 9.46
CA TYR A 48 3.68 8.84 8.17
C TYR A 48 2.55 9.75 7.72
N PHE A 49 2.47 9.98 6.41
CA PHE A 49 1.33 10.63 5.76
C PHE A 49 0.92 9.85 4.52
N TYR A 50 -0.32 10.01 4.07
CA TYR A 50 -0.76 9.38 2.84
C TYR A 50 -0.41 10.24 1.64
N ASN A 51 0.51 9.76 0.80
CA ASN A 51 0.83 10.38 -0.47
C ASN A 51 -0.18 9.91 -1.52
N THR A 52 -1.09 10.80 -1.93
CA THR A 52 -2.14 10.50 -2.90
C THR A 52 -1.60 10.21 -4.31
N THR A 53 -0.41 10.69 -4.63
CA THR A 53 0.25 10.49 -5.94
C THR A 53 0.80 9.08 -6.05
N SER A 54 1.60 8.64 -5.07
CA SER A 54 2.14 7.27 -5.01
C SER A 54 1.12 6.25 -4.50
N ARG A 55 0.02 6.72 -3.89
CA ARG A 55 -1.02 5.94 -3.20
C ARG A 55 -0.47 5.10 -2.05
N ARG A 56 0.55 5.62 -1.36
CA ARG A 56 1.26 4.94 -0.28
C ARG A 56 1.35 5.82 0.96
N CYS A 57 1.43 5.18 2.12
CA CYS A 57 1.80 5.85 3.35
C CYS A 57 3.32 6.00 3.43
N GLU A 58 3.79 7.24 3.24
CA GLU A 58 5.21 7.59 3.16
C GLU A 58 5.70 8.20 4.46
N GLN A 59 6.95 7.92 4.81
CA GLN A 59 7.59 8.50 5.97
C GLN A 59 8.10 9.90 5.65
N PHE A 60 7.95 10.83 6.59
CA PHE A 60 8.54 12.15 6.53
C PHE A 60 9.07 12.59 7.90
N ARG A 61 9.89 13.63 7.91
CA ARG A 61 10.35 14.28 9.15
C ARG A 61 9.30 15.27 9.62
N TRP A 62 8.58 14.91 10.67
CA TRP A 62 7.54 15.75 11.25
C TRP A 62 8.11 16.74 12.28
N ASN A 63 7.68 17.99 12.16
CA ASN A 63 8.16 19.14 12.93
C ASN A 63 7.50 19.31 14.31
N GLY A 64 6.43 18.57 14.61
CA GLY A 64 5.79 18.55 15.93
C GLY A 64 4.44 19.25 16.03
N CYS A 65 3.99 19.95 14.98
CA CYS A 65 2.78 20.77 15.05
C CYS A 65 1.64 20.31 14.14
N LEU A 66 1.95 19.73 12.98
CA LEU A 66 0.92 19.17 12.09
C LEU A 66 0.32 17.90 12.70
N LYS A 67 -0.95 17.93 13.10
CA LYS A 67 -1.59 16.75 13.71
C LYS A 67 -2.54 16.02 12.77
N GLU A 68 -3.15 16.74 11.83
CA GLU A 68 -4.11 16.17 10.89
C GLU A 68 -3.40 15.35 9.81
N ASP A 69 -3.92 14.17 9.50
CA ASP A 69 -3.37 13.23 8.51
C ASP A 69 -1.88 12.85 8.73
N VAL A 70 -1.40 12.97 9.97
CA VAL A 70 -0.05 12.56 10.41
C VAL A 70 -0.16 11.39 11.39
N TYR A 71 0.41 10.26 11.02
CA TYR A 71 0.29 9.00 11.75
C TYR A 71 1.64 8.59 12.35
N GLU A 72 1.62 7.96 13.53
CA GLU A 72 2.83 7.45 14.17
C GLU A 72 3.32 6.17 13.50
N LYS A 73 2.39 5.27 13.15
CA LYS A 73 2.69 4.00 12.50
C LYS A 73 2.14 4.00 11.07
N ARG A 74 2.88 3.39 10.15
CA ARG A 74 2.46 3.24 8.75
C ARG A 74 1.12 2.51 8.63
N ILE A 75 0.88 1.53 9.49
CA ILE A 75 -0.37 0.76 9.49
C ILE A 75 -1.59 1.62 9.77
N ASP A 76 -1.49 2.59 10.68
CA ASP A 76 -2.64 3.44 11.04
C ASP A 76 -3.02 4.32 9.84
N CYS A 77 -2.02 4.85 9.15
CA CYS A 77 -2.19 5.54 7.88
C CYS A 77 -2.83 4.63 6.82
N ALA A 78 -2.29 3.41 6.61
CA ALA A 78 -2.80 2.49 5.59
C ALA A 78 -4.25 2.09 5.89
N MET A 79 -4.57 1.76 7.14
CA MET A 79 -5.92 1.39 7.57
C MET A 79 -6.95 2.49 7.35
N LYS A 80 -6.52 3.75 7.49
CA LYS A 80 -7.38 4.91 7.30
C LYS A 80 -7.51 5.31 5.83
N CYS A 81 -6.40 5.30 5.10
CA CYS A 81 -6.28 5.98 3.80
C CYS A 81 -6.27 5.02 2.61
N ASN A 82 -5.71 3.83 2.78
CA ASN A 82 -5.61 2.83 1.73
C ASN A 82 -5.41 1.43 2.33
N GLN A 83 -6.50 0.78 2.77
CA GLN A 83 -6.44 -0.59 3.31
C GLN A 83 -5.95 -1.60 2.27
N SER A 84 -5.97 -1.21 0.99
CA SER A 84 -5.45 -2.00 -0.11
C SER A 84 -3.92 -1.88 -0.24
N GLU A 85 -3.25 -1.04 0.54
CA GLU A 85 -1.79 -0.98 0.60
C GLU A 85 -1.23 -2.38 0.92
N THR A 86 -0.22 -2.79 0.15
CA THR A 86 0.33 -4.14 0.20
C THR A 86 1.58 -4.19 1.07
N LEU A 87 2.05 -5.41 1.34
CA LEU A 87 3.28 -5.65 2.09
C LEU A 87 4.53 -5.00 1.44
N ASP A 88 4.49 -4.60 0.16
CA ASP A 88 5.59 -3.94 -0.55
C ASP A 88 6.93 -4.66 -0.33
N ILE A 89 7.98 -3.96 0.12
CA ILE A 89 9.28 -4.55 0.49
C ILE A 89 9.16 -5.68 1.52
N CYS A 90 8.18 -5.63 2.42
CA CYS A 90 7.95 -6.63 3.46
C CYS A 90 7.31 -7.91 2.91
N GLY A 91 6.78 -7.87 1.68
CA GLY A 91 6.19 -9.02 0.99
C GLY A 91 7.19 -9.75 0.09
N MET A 92 8.37 -9.17 -0.14
CA MET A 92 9.41 -9.79 -0.95
C MET A 92 10.06 -10.96 -0.19
N PRO A 93 10.64 -11.94 -0.89
CA PRO A 93 11.53 -12.90 -0.26
C PRO A 93 12.69 -12.18 0.46
N PRO A 94 13.21 -12.74 1.56
CA PRO A 94 14.43 -12.22 2.16
C PRO A 94 15.55 -12.18 1.11
N HIS A 95 16.38 -11.13 1.14
CA HIS A 95 17.54 -11.06 0.26
C HIS A 95 18.41 -12.31 0.46
N PRO A 96 18.92 -12.97 -0.60
CA PRO A 96 19.62 -14.25 -0.49
C PRO A 96 20.70 -14.26 0.60
N GLY A 97 20.58 -15.23 1.50
CA GLY A 97 21.44 -15.37 2.67
C GLY A 97 22.55 -16.42 2.54
N LEU A 98 22.60 -17.16 1.43
CA LEU A 98 23.50 -18.30 1.29
C LEU A 98 24.90 -17.84 0.88
N CYS A 99 25.83 -17.92 1.82
CA CYS A 99 27.26 -17.77 1.59
C CYS A 99 27.78 -19.03 0.86
N VAL A 100 27.86 -19.00 -0.47
CA VAL A 100 28.41 -20.13 -1.25
C VAL A 100 29.81 -19.79 -1.73
N GLY A 101 30.84 -20.20 -0.99
CA GLY A 101 32.24 -20.08 -1.41
C GLY A 101 33.15 -19.37 -0.41
N GLN A 102 34.47 -19.58 -0.53
CA GLN A 102 35.49 -19.17 0.43
C GLN A 102 35.90 -17.67 0.37
N ASN A 103 35.23 -16.85 -0.45
CA ASN A 103 35.61 -15.46 -0.71
C ASN A 103 34.66 -14.39 -0.13
N TYR A 104 33.67 -14.78 0.68
CA TYR A 104 32.73 -13.85 1.31
C TYR A 104 33.11 -13.63 2.78
N ASN A 105 33.95 -12.64 3.04
CA ASN A 105 34.59 -12.48 4.35
C ASN A 105 33.73 -11.82 5.44
N ARG A 106 32.43 -11.57 5.23
CA ARG A 106 31.55 -10.97 6.26
C ARG A 106 30.12 -11.48 6.17
N GLU A 107 29.84 -12.50 6.98
CA GLU A 107 28.47 -12.81 7.38
C GLU A 107 27.89 -11.64 8.19
N MET A 108 26.74 -11.13 7.78
CA MET A 108 26.02 -10.06 8.46
C MET A 108 24.67 -10.55 8.96
N LYS A 109 24.38 -10.30 10.23
CA LYS A 109 23.06 -10.51 10.82
C LYS A 109 22.10 -9.43 10.33
N ARG A 110 20.97 -9.86 9.78
CA ARG A 110 19.87 -9.00 9.33
C ARG A 110 18.53 -9.56 9.77
N PHE A 111 17.49 -8.77 9.57
CA PHE A 111 16.11 -9.13 9.86
C PHE A 111 15.27 -9.02 8.59
N PHE A 112 14.31 -9.92 8.40
CA PHE A 112 13.32 -9.83 7.34
C PHE A 112 11.92 -10.00 7.94
N TYR A 113 10.92 -9.39 7.32
CA TYR A 113 9.54 -9.61 7.73
C TYR A 113 9.01 -10.88 7.08
N ASN A 114 8.71 -11.88 7.91
CA ASN A 114 8.01 -13.06 7.46
C ASN A 114 6.50 -12.77 7.49
N SER A 115 5.90 -12.62 6.31
CA SER A 115 4.48 -12.31 6.16
C SER A 115 3.55 -13.44 6.60
N THR A 116 4.03 -14.68 6.61
CA THR A 116 3.26 -15.85 7.06
C THR A 116 3.18 -15.89 8.58
N SER A 117 4.33 -15.74 9.26
CA SER A 117 4.38 -15.71 10.73
C SER A 117 4.02 -14.35 11.31
N ARG A 118 4.03 -13.29 10.50
CA ARG A 118 3.89 -11.87 10.88
C ARG A 118 4.94 -11.39 11.87
N VAL A 119 6.14 -11.96 11.79
CA VAL A 119 7.25 -11.64 12.69
C VAL A 119 8.49 -11.27 11.90
N CYS A 120 9.22 -10.27 12.39
CA CYS A 120 10.57 -9.98 11.94
C CYS A 120 11.54 -11.06 12.43
N GLN A 121 12.03 -11.88 11.51
CA GLN A 121 12.92 -13.00 11.78
C GLN A 121 14.37 -12.62 11.47
N GLU A 122 15.30 -13.06 12.30
CA GLU A 122 16.74 -12.90 12.08
C GLU A 122 17.22 -13.89 11.03
N TYR A 123 18.15 -13.48 10.19
CA TYR A 123 18.84 -14.33 9.23
C TYR A 123 20.24 -13.80 8.94
N SER A 124 21.10 -14.67 8.40
CA SER A 124 22.46 -14.32 7.97
C SER A 124 22.50 -14.05 6.47
N MET A 125 23.32 -13.08 6.05
CA MET A 125 23.58 -12.78 4.64
C MET A 125 25.05 -12.45 4.37
N CYS A 126 25.50 -12.67 3.12
CA CYS A 126 26.91 -12.55 2.71
C CYS A 126 27.18 -11.53 1.58
N GLU A 127 26.25 -10.62 1.30
CA GLU A 127 26.40 -9.58 0.27
C GLU A 127 26.38 -8.16 0.84
N ASN A 128 26.54 -7.16 -0.02
CA ASN A 128 26.16 -5.78 0.31
C ASN A 128 24.62 -5.75 0.47
N ALA A 129 24.14 -5.36 1.65
CA ALA A 129 22.71 -5.33 1.98
C ALA A 129 21.87 -4.44 1.04
N GLY A 130 22.51 -3.64 0.19
CA GLY A 130 21.89 -2.54 -0.53
C GLY A 130 21.70 -1.35 0.41
N ALA A 131 21.00 -0.32 -0.08
CA ALA A 131 20.50 0.70 0.82
C ALA A 131 19.33 0.13 1.63
N GLU A 132 19.13 0.63 2.85
CA GLU A 132 18.02 0.16 3.67
C GLU A 132 16.68 0.48 3.00
N MET A 133 15.69 -0.37 3.23
CA MET A 133 14.33 -0.22 2.70
C MET A 133 14.17 -0.46 1.19
N GLU A 134 15.17 -1.00 0.50
CA GLU A 134 15.02 -1.45 -0.90
C GLU A 134 14.61 -2.93 -1.02
N LYS A 135 14.84 -3.72 0.04
CA LYS A 135 14.64 -5.17 0.07
C LYS A 135 13.99 -5.58 1.39
N ASN A 136 13.47 -6.81 1.47
CA ASN A 136 13.06 -7.42 2.74
C ASN A 136 14.29 -7.83 3.58
N SER A 137 15.11 -6.84 3.96
CA SER A 137 16.37 -7.03 4.67
C SER A 137 16.69 -5.76 5.44
N PHE A 138 16.73 -5.86 6.77
CA PHE A 138 16.88 -4.74 7.69
C PHE A 138 18.09 -4.98 8.61
N SER A 139 18.91 -3.96 8.83
CA SER A 139 20.04 -4.02 9.77
C SER A 139 19.64 -4.27 11.23
N THR A 140 18.43 -3.86 11.63
CA THR A 140 17.95 -4.02 13.01
C THR A 140 16.53 -4.55 13.06
N LYS A 141 16.22 -5.29 14.13
CA LYS A 141 14.87 -5.78 14.40
C LYS A 141 13.88 -4.64 14.51
N THR A 142 14.27 -3.54 15.16
CA THR A 142 13.44 -2.34 15.32
C THR A 142 13.06 -1.75 13.97
N LEU A 143 14.00 -1.64 13.03
CA LEU A 143 13.70 -1.12 11.70
C LEU A 143 12.72 -2.04 10.95
N CYS A 144 12.93 -3.36 11.00
CA CYS A 144 11.98 -4.30 10.42
C CYS A 144 10.58 -4.17 11.03
N ILE A 145 10.48 -4.12 12.37
CA ILE A 145 9.21 -4.00 13.07
C ILE A 145 8.54 -2.68 12.70
N PHE A 146 9.27 -1.57 12.72
CA PHE A 146 8.75 -0.26 12.42
C PHE A 146 8.18 -0.17 10.98
N HIS A 147 8.88 -0.75 10.01
CA HIS A 147 8.44 -0.70 8.61
C HIS A 147 7.39 -1.74 8.25
N CYS A 148 7.44 -2.94 8.83
CA CYS A 148 6.70 -4.10 8.36
C CYS A 148 5.70 -4.69 9.35
N SER A 149 5.86 -4.45 10.66
CA SER A 149 4.87 -4.94 11.62
C SER A 149 3.57 -4.14 11.48
N GLY A 150 2.45 -4.86 11.59
CA GLY A 150 1.12 -4.26 11.57
C GLY A 150 0.39 -4.35 10.22
N PHE A 151 1.04 -4.67 9.10
CA PHE A 151 0.31 -4.82 7.83
C PHE A 151 -0.82 -5.86 7.89
N PRO A 152 -1.98 -5.60 7.27
CA PRO A 152 -3.03 -6.60 7.17
C PRO A 152 -2.54 -7.77 6.34
N ILE A 153 -2.88 -9.00 6.75
CA ILE A 153 -2.72 -10.17 5.87
C ILE A 153 -3.75 -9.99 4.75
N ARG A 154 -3.27 -9.67 3.53
CA ARG A 154 -4.08 -9.92 2.34
C ARG A 154 -4.19 -11.43 2.18
N ASN A 155 -5.22 -12.02 2.77
CA ASN A 155 -5.56 -13.42 2.52
C ASN A 155 -5.75 -13.59 1.01
N GLN A 156 -4.82 -14.28 0.34
CA GLN A 156 -4.96 -14.63 -1.09
C GLN A 156 -6.03 -15.71 -1.33
N ASN A 157 -7.05 -15.81 -0.47
CA ASN A 157 -8.09 -16.85 -0.56
C ASN A 157 -9.50 -16.31 -0.89
N ASN A 158 -9.64 -15.06 -1.31
CA ASN A 158 -10.93 -14.50 -1.77
C ASN A 158 -10.91 -14.02 -3.23
N THR A 159 -10.39 -14.85 -4.14
CA THR A 159 -10.58 -14.66 -5.59
C THR A 159 -11.11 -15.90 -6.32
N THR A 160 -11.73 -16.84 -5.61
CA THR A 160 -12.56 -17.88 -6.23
C THR A 160 -13.89 -17.98 -5.50
N LYS A 161 -14.98 -18.00 -6.30
CA LYS A 161 -16.40 -18.15 -5.93
C LYS A 161 -17.22 -16.85 -5.76
N GLY A 162 -17.16 -15.99 -6.77
CA GLY A 162 -18.37 -15.33 -7.28
C GLY A 162 -19.10 -16.27 -8.27
N GLY A 163 -19.46 -17.47 -7.80
CA GLY A 163 -20.27 -18.42 -8.57
C GLY A 163 -21.74 -17.98 -8.51
N LYS A 164 -22.29 -17.64 -9.67
CA LYS A 164 -23.72 -17.37 -9.86
C LYS A 164 -24.55 -18.51 -9.26
N ASN A 165 -25.45 -18.18 -8.33
CA ASN A 165 -26.66 -18.95 -8.11
C ASN A 165 -27.82 -17.96 -7.99
N SER A 166 -28.52 -17.79 -9.11
CA SER A 166 -29.84 -17.18 -9.15
C SER A 166 -30.83 -18.17 -8.52
N PRO A 167 -31.73 -17.75 -7.61
CA PRO A 167 -32.76 -18.64 -7.11
C PRO A 167 -33.80 -18.89 -8.21
N ARG A 168 -33.98 -20.16 -8.56
CA ARG A 168 -35.11 -20.64 -9.36
C ARG A 168 -36.36 -20.43 -8.51
N ARG A 169 -37.19 -19.45 -8.90
CA ARG A 169 -38.57 -19.34 -8.41
C ARG A 169 -39.32 -20.62 -8.83
N GLN A 170 -39.95 -21.26 -7.86
CA GLN A 170 -41.14 -22.07 -8.08
C GLN A 170 -42.30 -21.15 -8.47
#